data_AF-A0A1W6PZ19-F1
#
_entry.id   AF-A0A1W6PZ19-F1
#
_cell.length_a   1.000
_cell.length_b   1.000
_cell.length_c   1.000
_cell.angle_alpha   90.00
_cell.angle_beta   90.00
_cell.angle_gamma   90.00
#
_symmetry.space_group_name_H-M   'P 1'
#
loop_
_entity.id
_entity.type
_entity.pdbx_description
1 polymer ?
#
loop_
_entity_poly.entity_id
_entity_poly.type
_entity_poly.pdbx_seq_one_letter_code
_entity_poly.pdbx_strand_id
1 'polypeptide(L)' 'MEESQKLAVRLVGRNGRRRFDQSSKDRLFAACLEPGASVSKLAREHGVNANLVWKWIRKHTQPLPMVPKA' A
#
# COMPACT_ATOMS: atom_id res chain seq x y z
N MET A 1 -2.84 10.76 19.85
CA MET A 1 -3.64 11.13 18.66
C MET A 1 -2.96 10.51 17.45
N GLU A 2 -3.23 9.26 17.09
CA GLU A 2 -2.54 8.56 15.97
C GLU A 2 -3.48 7.58 15.21
N GLU A 3 -4.80 7.78 15.28
CA GLU A 3 -5.77 6.82 14.70
C GLU A 3 -6.38 7.29 13.36
N SER A 4 -6.19 8.55 12.99
CA SER A 4 -6.85 9.17 11.82
C SER A 4 -6.25 8.80 10.46
N GLN A 5 -5.18 8.01 10.42
CA GLN A 5 -4.49 7.63 9.18
C GLN A 5 -4.64 6.14 8.81
N LYS A 6 -5.50 5.35 9.48
CA LYS A 6 -5.64 3.92 9.15
C LYS A 6 -6.16 3.70 7.73
N LEU A 7 -5.52 2.81 6.98
CA LEU A 7 -5.99 2.40 5.65
C LEU A 7 -7.33 1.67 5.77
N ALA A 8 -8.37 2.19 5.13
CA ALA A 8 -9.68 1.56 5.10
C ALA A 8 -9.61 0.22 4.34
N VAL A 9 -9.92 -0.88 5.02
CA VAL A 9 -10.07 -2.20 4.38
C VAL A 9 -11.46 -2.25 3.78
N ARG A 10 -11.53 -2.16 2.44
CA ARG A 10 -12.79 -2.17 1.70
C ARG A 10 -13.41 -3.55 1.59
N LEU A 11 -12.58 -4.59 1.53
CA LEU A 11 -13.06 -5.97 1.46
C LEU A 11 -12.04 -6.94 2.04
N VAL A 12 -12.49 -7.90 2.85
CA VAL A 12 -11.69 -9.05 3.26
C VAL A 12 -12.18 -10.27 2.46
N GLY A 13 -11.32 -10.82 1.61
CA GLY A 13 -11.65 -12.03 0.85
C GLY A 13 -11.73 -13.26 1.76
N ARG A 14 -12.45 -14.29 1.32
CA ARG A 14 -12.53 -15.60 2.02
C ARG A 14 -11.15 -16.28 2.21
N ASN A 15 -10.15 -15.86 1.43
CA ASN A 15 -8.76 -16.29 1.55
C ASN A 15 -7.93 -15.46 2.57
N GLY A 16 -8.57 -14.60 3.36
CA GLY A 16 -7.91 -13.72 4.33
C GLY A 16 -7.18 -12.51 3.71
N ARG A 17 -7.20 -12.35 2.38
CA ARG A 17 -6.57 -11.20 1.73
C ARG A 17 -7.42 -9.95 1.91
N ARG A 18 -6.83 -8.92 2.50
CA ARG A 18 -7.43 -7.59 2.66
C ARG A 18 -7.24 -6.78 1.38
N ARG A 19 -8.34 -6.30 0.81
CA ARG A 19 -8.36 -5.27 -0.23
C ARG A 19 -8.58 -3.93 0.46
N PHE A 20 -7.58 -3.08 0.38
CA PHE A 20 -7.63 -1.71 0.88
C PHE A 20 -8.28 -0.81 -0.15
N ASP A 21 -8.95 0.23 0.33
CA ASP A 21 -9.49 1.25 -0.53
C ASP A 21 -8.38 2.01 -1.27
N GLN A 22 -8.65 2.34 -2.53
CA GLN A 22 -7.66 2.95 -3.41
C GLN A 22 -7.35 4.38 -2.99
N SER A 23 -8.32 5.16 -2.53
CA SER A 23 -8.11 6.54 -2.07
C SER A 23 -7.24 6.58 -0.80
N SER A 24 -7.39 5.60 0.08
CA SER A 24 -6.55 5.50 1.28
C SER A 24 -5.10 5.12 0.92
N LYS A 25 -4.92 4.24 -0.07
CA LYS A 25 -3.59 3.89 -0.60
C LYS A 25 -2.91 5.06 -1.30
N ASP A 26 -3.68 5.85 -2.03
CA ASP A 26 -3.17 7.01 -2.75
C ASP A 26 -2.61 8.07 -1.79
N ARG A 27 -3.31 8.33 -0.68
CA ARG A 27 -2.79 9.19 0.41
C ARG A 27 -1.47 8.67 0.98
N LEU A 28 -1.37 7.35 1.20
CA LEU A 28 -0.12 6.73 1.65
C LEU A 28 1.00 6.89 0.61
N PHE A 29 0.71 6.72 -0.68
CA PHE A 29 1.70 6.90 -1.74
C PHE A 29 2.15 8.35 -1.85
N ALA A 30 1.23 9.30 -1.80
CA ALA A 30 1.55 10.73 -1.79
C ALA A 30 2.47 11.08 -0.62
N ALA A 31 2.17 10.58 0.58
CA ALA A 31 3.03 10.76 1.75
C ALA A 31 4.39 10.04 1.60
N CYS A 32 4.44 8.87 0.95
CA CYS A 32 5.71 8.17 0.67
C CYS A 32 6.54 8.83 -0.43
N LEU A 33 5.94 9.63 -1.30
CA LEU A 33 6.60 10.40 -2.36
C LEU A 33 7.21 11.71 -1.83
N GLU A 34 6.89 12.11 -0.60
CA GLU A 34 7.51 13.27 0.03
C GLU A 34 9.00 13.00 0.36
N PRO A 35 9.93 13.85 -0.08
CA PRO A 35 11.35 13.67 0.18
C PRO A 35 11.63 13.78 1.68
N GLY A 36 12.12 12.70 2.28
CA GLY A 36 12.39 12.59 3.72
C GLY A 36 11.33 11.81 4.51
N ALA A 37 10.22 11.42 3.87
CA ALA A 37 9.22 10.58 4.50
C ALA A 37 9.67 9.12 4.58
N SER A 38 9.58 8.52 5.76
CA SER A 38 9.91 7.11 5.95
C SER A 38 8.71 6.23 5.64
N VAL A 39 8.78 5.48 4.53
CA VAL A 39 7.77 4.49 4.13
C VAL A 39 7.44 3.53 5.27
N SER A 40 8.43 3.13 6.07
CA SER A 40 8.24 2.23 7.21
C SER A 40 7.46 2.88 8.36
N LYS A 41 7.71 4.16 8.61
CA LYS A 41 7.00 4.94 9.63
C LYS A 41 5.54 5.17 9.20
N LEU A 42 5.35 5.65 7.97
CA LEU A 42 4.02 5.83 7.38
C LEU A 42 3.24 4.52 7.35
N ALA A 43 3.85 3.42 6.93
CA ALA A 43 3.16 2.13 6.91
C ALA A 43 2.65 1.75 8.31
N ARG A 44 3.45 1.94 9.37
CA ARG A 44 3.03 1.70 10.77
C ARG A 44 1.91 2.63 11.21
N GLU A 45 2.01 3.93 10.93
CA GLU A 45 0.96 4.92 11.23
C GLU A 45 -0.37 4.56 10.54
N HIS A 46 -0.28 4.05 9.31
CA HIS A 46 -1.44 3.61 8.53
C HIS A 46 -1.90 2.17 8.86
N GLY A 47 -1.24 1.49 9.81
CA GLY A 47 -1.58 0.12 10.25
C GLY A 47 -1.30 -0.97 9.22
N VAL A 48 -0.38 -0.74 8.30
CA VAL A 48 0.03 -1.70 7.27
C VAL A 48 1.50 -2.05 7.33
N ASN A 49 1.83 -3.21 6.77
CA ASN A 49 3.22 -3.65 6.69
C ASN A 49 3.94 -2.84 5.60
N ALA A 50 5.08 -2.22 5.93
CA ALA A 50 5.93 -1.51 4.98
C ALA A 50 6.28 -2.37 3.75
N ASN A 51 6.47 -3.67 3.97
CA ASN A 51 6.76 -4.64 2.91
C ASN A 51 5.60 -4.78 1.91
N LEU A 52 4.37 -4.58 2.36
CA LEU A 52 3.18 -4.56 1.50
C LEU A 52 3.12 -3.29 0.64
N VAL A 53 3.54 -2.15 1.20
CA VAL A 53 3.64 -0.87 0.48
C VAL A 53 4.69 -0.98 -0.62
N TRP A 54 5.88 -1.49 -0.32
CA TRP A 54 6.92 -1.78 -1.32
C TRP A 54 6.44 -2.73 -2.41
N LYS A 55 5.66 -3.77 -2.07
CA LYS A 55 5.03 -4.64 -3.06
C LYS A 55 4.04 -3.88 -3.95
N TRP A 56 3.27 -2.94 -3.40
CA TRP A 56 2.37 -2.13 -4.21
C TRP A 56 3.12 -1.15 -5.10
N ILE A 57 4.13 -0.44 -4.59
CA ILE A 57 5.00 0.44 -5.38
C ILE A 57 5.61 -0.34 -6.54
N ARG A 58 6.27 -1.49 -6.26
CA ARG A 58 6.85 -2.36 -7.30
C ARG A 58 5.84 -2.87 -8.31
N LYS A 59 4.57 -3.10 -7.92
CA LYS A 59 3.51 -3.51 -8.85
C LYS A 59 3.01 -2.33 -9.70
N HIS A 60 3.15 -1.11 -9.19
CA HIS A 60 2.75 0.11 -9.87
C HIS A 60 3.84 0.65 -10.81
N THR A 61 5.12 0.43 -10.47
CA THR A 61 6.29 0.86 -11.26
C THR A 61 6.85 -0.21 -12.18
N GLN A 62 6.60 -1.50 -11.93
CA GLN A 62 6.81 -2.50 -12.96
C GLN A 62 5.60 -2.49 -13.89
N PRO A 63 5.73 -2.15 -15.19
CA PRO A 63 4.87 -2.80 -16.17
C PRO A 63 5.01 -4.29 -15.91
N LEU A 64 3.89 -5.03 -15.85
CA LEU A 64 3.90 -6.48 -15.76
C LEU A 64 5.05 -7.02 -16.62
N PRO A 65 5.87 -7.99 -16.15
CA PRO A 65 6.70 -8.70 -17.10
C PRO A 65 5.76 -9.20 -18.18
N MET A 66 5.91 -8.65 -19.39
CA MET A 66 5.30 -9.15 -20.61
C MET A 66 5.93 -10.52 -20.87
N VAL A 67 5.58 -11.49 -20.04
CA VAL A 67 5.87 -12.89 -20.28
C VAL A 67 4.54 -13.53 -20.65
N PRO A 68 4.26 -13.76 -21.94
CA PRO A 68 3.20 -14.69 -22.31
C PRO A 68 3.59 -16.04 -21.70
N LYS A 69 2.73 -16.54 -20.82
CA LYS A 69 2.89 -17.87 -20.25
C LYS A 69 2.50 -18.86 -21.35
N ALA A 70 3.51 -19.41 -22.04
CA ALA A 70 3.39 -20.59 -22.89
C ALA A 70 3.23 -21.84 -22.03
#